data_AF-A0A955MGF7-F1
#
_entry.id   AF-A0A955MGF7-F1
#
_cell.length_a   1.000
_cell.length_b   1.000
_cell.length_c   1.000
_cell.angle_alpha   90.00
_cell.angle_beta   90.00
_cell.angle_gamma   90.00
#
_symmetry.space_group_name_H-M   'P 1'
#
loop_
_entity.id
_entity.type
_entity.pdbx_description
1 polymer ?
#
loop_
_entity_poly.entity_id
_entity_poly.type
_entity_poly.pdbx_seq_one_letter_code
_entity_poly.pdbx_strand_id
1 'polypeptide(L)'
;MRLSEKFNINYFNKILIGLIFFEIFLAILSLTNALFNFDLNIINIDKEANIPTWFSSVQLFVIGFLFFLLFHNRNIAPEMPEKLLGIISLGFIFLSLDEAAQIHEGISKAFKHISWMPYLKNIHNLWILPYISLIFIFLLGFHKDLWKFAQNYRQSFLFMAIGFFIFILGGLFFEILSYQFLIGTARDLLYDCEVTMEEFLEMSGASLILYGTLLLFLPDNNELP
;
A
#
# COMPACT_ATOMS: atom_id res chain seq x y z
N MET A 1 16.81 -11.98 14.63
CA MET A 1 16.72 -13.30 13.99
C MET A 1 17.17 -13.07 12.56
N ARG A 2 18.46 -13.24 12.26
CA ARG A 2 18.90 -13.25 10.85
C ARG A 2 18.30 -14.50 10.22
N LEU A 3 17.64 -14.36 9.07
CA LEU A 3 17.01 -15.51 8.42
C LEU A 3 18.11 -16.54 8.07
N SER A 4 17.85 -17.82 8.34
CA SER A 4 18.81 -18.90 8.04
C SER A 4 19.21 -18.89 6.56
N GLU A 5 20.36 -19.47 6.20
CA GLU A 5 20.86 -19.62 4.81
C GLU A 5 19.83 -20.14 3.78
N LYS A 6 18.71 -20.74 4.24
CA LYS A 6 17.57 -21.13 3.39
C LYS A 6 16.81 -19.96 2.77
N PHE A 7 16.81 -18.78 3.38
CA PHE A 7 16.13 -17.59 2.86
C PHE A 7 17.14 -16.72 2.10
N ASN A 8 17.13 -16.85 0.79
CA ASN A 8 17.92 -16.05 -0.12
C ASN A 8 17.03 -15.18 -1.01
N ILE A 9 17.66 -14.31 -1.80
CA ILE A 9 16.96 -13.43 -2.75
C ILE A 9 16.02 -14.20 -3.70
N ASN A 10 16.37 -15.43 -4.09
CA ASN A 10 15.53 -16.26 -4.95
C ASN A 10 14.21 -16.64 -4.29
N TYR A 11 14.20 -16.85 -2.97
CA TYR A 11 12.97 -17.12 -2.23
C TYR A 11 12.07 -15.88 -2.18
N PHE A 12 12.63 -14.69 -1.94
CA PHE A 12 11.88 -13.44 -1.96
C PHE A 12 11.34 -13.10 -3.36
N ASN A 13 12.11 -13.37 -4.41
CA ASN A 13 11.64 -13.26 -5.79
C ASN A 13 10.42 -14.16 -6.05
N LYS A 14 10.44 -15.40 -5.56
CA LYS A 14 9.29 -16.32 -5.67
C LYS A 14 8.06 -15.80 -4.92
N ILE A 15 8.24 -15.22 -3.73
CA ILE A 15 7.15 -14.56 -3.00
C ILE A 15 6.56 -13.44 -3.84
N LEU A 16 7.38 -12.51 -4.33
CA LEU A 16 6.90 -11.39 -5.15
C LEU A 16 6.15 -11.88 -6.39
N ILE A 17 6.71 -12.83 -7.13
CA ILE A 17 6.05 -13.42 -8.31
C ILE A 17 4.71 -14.07 -7.92
N GLY A 18 4.66 -14.78 -6.79
CA GLY A 18 3.43 -15.39 -6.29
C GLY A 18 2.35 -14.37 -5.93
N LEU A 19 2.74 -13.25 -5.31
CA LEU A 19 1.82 -12.15 -4.98
C LEU A 19 1.28 -11.51 -6.25
N ILE A 20 2.14 -11.11 -7.20
CA ILE A 20 1.71 -10.52 -8.47
C ILE A 20 0.81 -11.48 -9.26
N PHE A 21 1.12 -12.77 -9.27
CA PHE A 21 0.25 -13.76 -9.93
C PHE A 21 -1.13 -13.83 -9.28
N PHE A 22 -1.20 -13.78 -7.96
CA PHE A 22 -2.46 -13.75 -7.23
C PHE A 22 -3.25 -12.47 -7.49
N GLU A 23 -2.59 -11.31 -7.53
CA GLU A 23 -3.20 -10.02 -7.88
C GLU A 23 -3.78 -10.02 -9.30
N ILE A 24 -3.04 -10.55 -10.29
CA ILE A 24 -3.55 -10.72 -11.66
C ILE A 24 -4.78 -11.64 -11.67
N PHE A 25 -4.75 -12.72 -10.88
CA PHE A 25 -5.90 -13.62 -10.75
C PHE A 25 -7.12 -12.91 -10.17
N LEU A 26 -6.96 -12.09 -9.12
CA LEU A 26 -8.05 -11.28 -8.55
C LEU A 26 -8.58 -10.25 -9.57
N ALA A 27 -7.71 -9.57 -10.30
CA ALA A 27 -8.10 -8.61 -11.33
C ALA A 27 -8.91 -9.28 -12.46
N ILE A 28 -8.49 -10.48 -12.92
CA ILE A 28 -9.26 -11.26 -13.90
C ILE A 28 -10.63 -11.64 -13.34
N LEU A 29 -10.69 -12.12 -12.08
CA LEU A 29 -11.95 -12.47 -11.44
C LEU A 29 -12.90 -11.26 -11.38
N SER A 30 -12.41 -10.09 -10.98
CA SER A 30 -13.19 -8.86 -10.97
C SER A 30 -13.75 -8.51 -12.36
N LEU A 31 -12.89 -8.47 -13.38
CA LEU A 31 -13.33 -8.13 -14.74
C LEU A 31 -14.34 -9.13 -15.29
N THR A 32 -14.18 -10.42 -14.99
CA THR A 32 -15.18 -11.42 -15.38
C THR A 32 -16.49 -11.24 -14.63
N ASN A 33 -16.45 -10.87 -13.36
CA ASN A 33 -17.64 -10.57 -12.56
C ASN A 33 -18.42 -9.38 -13.16
N ALA A 34 -17.71 -8.31 -13.52
CA ALA A 34 -18.24 -7.14 -14.20
C ALA A 34 -18.85 -7.48 -15.58
N LEU A 35 -18.12 -8.23 -16.42
CA LEU A 35 -18.56 -8.58 -17.77
C LEU A 35 -19.81 -9.45 -17.81
N PHE A 36 -19.94 -10.39 -16.89
CA PHE A 36 -21.02 -11.37 -16.88
C PHE A 36 -22.11 -11.06 -15.84
N ASN A 37 -21.99 -9.95 -15.10
CA ASN A 37 -22.88 -9.56 -14.01
C ASN A 37 -23.12 -10.72 -13.01
N PHE A 38 -22.06 -11.45 -12.66
CA PHE A 38 -22.17 -12.44 -11.60
C PHE A 38 -22.39 -11.70 -10.27
N ASP A 39 -23.37 -12.11 -9.47
CA ASP A 39 -23.63 -11.53 -8.13
C ASP A 39 -22.72 -12.20 -7.08
N LEU A 40 -21.39 -12.20 -7.34
CA LEU A 40 -20.41 -12.72 -6.39
C LEU A 40 -20.07 -11.64 -5.39
N ASN A 41 -20.92 -11.49 -4.36
CA ASN A 41 -20.72 -10.53 -3.28
C ASN A 41 -19.36 -10.63 -2.56
N ILE A 42 -18.63 -11.74 -2.70
CA ILE A 42 -17.30 -11.97 -2.10
C ILE A 42 -16.15 -11.40 -2.97
N ILE A 43 -16.41 -11.14 -4.25
CA ILE A 43 -15.47 -10.65 -5.26
C ILE A 43 -15.85 -9.23 -5.72
N ASN A 44 -16.95 -8.69 -5.20
CA ASN A 44 -17.44 -7.39 -5.61
C ASN A 44 -16.52 -6.30 -5.05
N ILE A 45 -15.70 -5.71 -5.91
CA ILE A 45 -14.77 -4.64 -5.55
C ILE A 45 -15.51 -3.45 -4.92
N ASP A 46 -16.70 -3.13 -5.43
CA ASP A 46 -17.57 -2.04 -4.94
C ASP A 46 -18.24 -2.35 -3.58
N LYS A 47 -17.99 -3.54 -3.02
CA LYS A 47 -18.33 -3.89 -1.63
C LYS A 47 -17.05 -4.24 -0.88
N GLU A 48 -16.35 -3.20 -0.44
CA GLU A 48 -15.64 -2.89 0.82
C GLU A 48 -15.29 -3.99 1.86
N ALA A 49 -15.88 -5.20 1.79
CA ALA A 49 -15.50 -6.39 2.54
C ALA A 49 -15.32 -7.58 1.58
N ASN A 50 -14.38 -7.46 0.64
CA ASN A 50 -14.10 -8.45 -0.39
C ASN A 50 -12.68 -9.05 -0.24
N ILE A 51 -12.38 -10.06 -1.07
CA ILE A 51 -11.07 -10.73 -1.05
C ILE A 51 -9.89 -9.76 -1.36
N PRO A 52 -9.97 -8.88 -2.39
CA PRO A 52 -8.96 -7.85 -2.63
C PRO A 52 -8.62 -6.98 -1.41
N THR A 53 -9.61 -6.34 -0.78
CA THR A 53 -9.41 -5.49 0.42
C THR A 53 -8.79 -6.26 1.59
N TRP A 54 -9.22 -7.52 1.79
CA TRP A 54 -8.59 -8.36 2.81
C TRP A 54 -7.11 -8.65 2.48
N PHE A 55 -6.81 -8.95 1.23
CA PHE A 55 -5.45 -9.24 0.78
C PHE A 55 -4.54 -8.01 0.91
N SER A 56 -4.96 -6.84 0.42
CA SER A 56 -4.23 -5.56 0.57
C SER A 56 -3.99 -5.22 2.04
N SER A 57 -5.01 -5.36 2.89
CA SER A 57 -4.89 -5.13 4.34
C SER A 57 -3.87 -6.07 4.98
N VAL A 58 -3.84 -7.35 4.60
CA VAL A 58 -2.84 -8.32 5.10
C VAL A 58 -1.44 -7.96 4.61
N GLN A 59 -1.26 -7.56 3.35
CA GLN A 59 0.04 -7.12 2.84
C GLN A 59 0.58 -5.94 3.68
N LEU A 60 -0.25 -4.91 3.90
CA LEU A 60 0.10 -3.74 4.71
C LEU A 60 0.43 -4.13 6.16
N PHE A 61 -0.34 -5.03 6.77
CA PHE A 61 -0.06 -5.54 8.10
C PHE A 61 1.30 -6.23 8.18
N VAL A 62 1.59 -7.12 7.22
CA VAL A 62 2.87 -7.85 7.17
C VAL A 62 4.03 -6.88 7.02
N ILE A 63 3.91 -5.85 6.17
CA ILE A 63 4.93 -4.79 6.05
C ILE A 63 5.15 -4.11 7.40
N GLY A 64 4.08 -3.64 8.04
CA GLY A 64 4.15 -2.95 9.33
C GLY A 64 4.74 -3.83 10.44
N PHE A 65 4.40 -5.12 10.43
CA PHE A 65 4.95 -6.11 11.36
C PHE A 65 6.44 -6.40 11.11
N LEU A 66 6.87 -6.49 9.85
CA LEU A 66 8.29 -6.64 9.53
C LEU A 66 9.10 -5.42 10.01
N PHE A 67 8.58 -4.21 9.85
CA PHE A 67 9.20 -3.00 10.44
C PHE A 67 9.21 -3.02 11.96
N PHE A 68 8.17 -3.56 12.60
CA PHE A 68 8.16 -3.78 14.06
C PHE A 68 9.28 -4.74 14.48
N LEU A 69 9.51 -5.83 13.72
CA LEU A 69 10.61 -6.75 13.98
C LEU A 69 11.98 -6.09 13.79
N LEU A 70 12.15 -5.21 12.80
CA LEU A 70 13.38 -4.43 12.62
C LEU A 70 13.58 -3.43 13.77
N PHE A 71 12.51 -2.78 14.23
CA PHE A 71 12.51 -1.88 15.38
C PHE A 71 12.98 -2.61 16.65
N HIS A 72 12.44 -3.81 16.91
CA HIS A 72 12.82 -4.62 18.08
C HIS A 72 14.19 -5.30 17.92
N ASN A 73 14.58 -5.66 16.70
CA ASN A 73 15.83 -6.38 16.40
C ASN A 73 16.81 -5.55 15.58
N ARG A 74 17.48 -4.64 16.29
CA ARG A 74 18.42 -3.65 15.74
C ARG A 74 19.65 -4.23 15.05
N ASN A 75 19.95 -5.51 15.22
CA ASN A 75 21.08 -6.19 14.58
C ASN A 75 20.83 -6.52 13.10
N ILE A 76 19.58 -6.41 12.63
CA ILE A 76 19.21 -6.72 11.24
C ILE A 76 19.51 -5.52 10.33
N ALA A 77 19.08 -4.32 10.74
CA ALA A 77 19.30 -3.09 10.01
C ALA A 77 19.88 -2.00 10.93
N PRO A 78 21.15 -2.15 11.38
CA PRO A 78 21.73 -1.29 12.41
C PRO A 78 21.80 0.19 12.01
N GLU A 79 21.97 0.45 10.71
CA GLU A 79 22.11 1.80 10.16
C GLU A 79 20.77 2.58 10.04
N MET A 80 19.62 1.91 10.18
CA MET A 80 18.31 2.57 10.09
C MET A 80 17.91 3.19 11.42
N PRO A 81 17.59 4.49 11.50
CA PRO A 81 17.21 5.13 12.77
C PRO A 81 15.99 4.47 13.45
N GLU A 82 16.05 4.30 14.78
CA GLU A 82 15.02 3.61 15.55
C GLU A 82 13.64 4.28 15.43
N LYS A 83 13.61 5.62 15.56
CA LYS A 83 12.37 6.40 15.41
C LYS A 83 11.73 6.21 14.03
N LEU A 84 12.54 6.13 12.97
CA LEU A 84 12.05 5.90 11.61
C LEU A 84 11.38 4.54 11.49
N LEU A 85 12.01 3.47 12.00
CA LEU A 85 11.42 2.12 11.96
C LEU A 85 10.10 2.04 12.72
N GLY A 86 10.03 2.64 13.91
CA GLY A 86 8.81 2.64 14.72
C GLY A 86 7.66 3.38 14.03
N ILE A 87 7.94 4.54 13.42
CA ILE A 87 6.92 5.32 12.72
C ILE A 87 6.46 4.64 11.43
N ILE A 88 7.37 4.05 10.65
CA ILE A 88 7.00 3.27 9.46
C ILE A 88 6.14 2.06 9.86
N SER A 89 6.53 1.35 10.92
CA SER A 89 5.75 0.21 11.44
C SER A 89 4.32 0.62 11.81
N LEU A 90 4.18 1.66 12.63
CA LEU A 90 2.86 2.16 13.03
C LEU A 90 2.06 2.69 11.85
N GLY A 91 2.71 3.36 10.89
CA GLY A 91 2.08 3.86 9.67
C GLY A 91 1.46 2.75 8.83
N PHE A 92 2.19 1.66 8.56
CA PHE A 92 1.66 0.54 7.79
C PHE A 92 0.60 -0.27 8.54
N ILE A 93 0.73 -0.42 9.87
CA ILE A 93 -0.33 -1.04 10.70
C ILE A 93 -1.61 -0.18 10.65
N PHE A 94 -1.46 1.15 10.73
CA PHE A 94 -2.59 2.06 10.57
C PHE A 94 -3.24 1.94 9.19
N LEU A 95 -2.46 1.94 8.11
CA LEU A 95 -2.98 1.75 6.75
C LEU A 95 -3.69 0.40 6.59
N SER A 96 -3.18 -0.67 7.19
CA SER A 96 -3.86 -1.98 7.19
C SER A 96 -5.22 -1.93 7.90
N LEU A 97 -5.29 -1.24 9.05
CA LEU A 97 -6.54 -1.05 9.78
C LEU A 97 -7.52 -0.16 9.02
N ASP A 98 -7.01 0.88 8.38
CA ASP A 98 -7.78 1.78 7.55
C ASP A 98 -8.40 1.06 6.37
N GLU A 99 -7.62 0.23 5.68
CA GLU A 99 -8.11 -0.60 4.57
C GLU A 99 -9.22 -1.55 5.03
N ALA A 100 -9.05 -2.22 6.17
CA ALA A 100 -10.02 -3.20 6.66
C ALA A 100 -11.27 -2.59 7.32
N ALA A 101 -11.16 -1.39 7.90
CA ALA A 101 -12.23 -0.76 8.68
C ALA A 101 -12.73 0.56 8.08
N GLN A 102 -12.15 0.98 6.96
CA GLN A 102 -12.52 2.14 6.16
C GLN A 102 -12.56 3.44 6.97
N ILE A 103 -11.50 3.65 7.74
CA ILE A 103 -11.41 4.80 8.66
C ILE A 103 -11.44 6.10 7.86
N HIS A 104 -10.81 6.12 6.68
CA HIS A 104 -10.78 7.26 5.76
C HIS A 104 -12.18 7.69 5.31
N GLU A 105 -13.15 6.78 5.16
CA GLU A 105 -14.53 7.17 4.92
C GLU A 105 -15.16 7.90 6.11
N GLY A 106 -14.88 7.43 7.32
CA GLY A 106 -15.33 8.07 8.55
C GLY A 106 -14.80 9.50 8.65
N ILE A 107 -13.53 9.71 8.26
CA ILE A 107 -12.91 11.03 8.14
C ILE A 107 -13.66 11.86 7.09
N SER A 108 -13.89 11.33 5.88
CA SER A 108 -14.65 12.05 4.85
C SER A 108 -16.04 12.47 5.33
N LYS A 109 -16.76 11.59 6.04
CA LYS A 109 -18.07 11.87 6.63
C LYS A 109 -18.00 12.96 7.72
N ALA A 110 -16.98 12.95 8.56
CA ALA A 110 -16.79 13.95 9.62
C ALA A 110 -16.49 15.36 9.08
N PHE A 111 -15.71 15.45 7.99
CA PHE A 111 -15.30 16.72 7.38
C PHE A 111 -16.33 17.32 6.41
N LYS A 112 -17.40 16.58 6.09
CA LYS A 112 -18.50 16.98 5.21
C LYS A 112 -19.15 18.34 5.55
N HIS A 113 -19.11 18.75 6.81
CA HIS A 113 -19.75 19.97 7.30
C HIS A 113 -18.85 21.22 7.29
N ILE A 114 -17.59 21.10 6.86
CA ILE A 114 -16.62 22.20 6.91
C ILE A 114 -16.72 23.05 5.63
N SER A 115 -17.39 24.20 5.73
CA SER A 115 -17.76 25.05 4.59
C SER A 115 -16.63 25.84 3.93
N TRP A 116 -15.44 25.93 4.55
CA TRP A 116 -14.29 26.68 4.03
C TRP A 116 -13.30 25.83 3.22
N MET A 117 -13.52 24.51 3.15
CA MET A 117 -12.64 23.62 2.41
C MET A 117 -12.97 23.71 0.90
N PRO A 118 -12.02 24.13 0.06
CA PRO A 118 -12.30 24.48 -1.33
C PRO A 118 -12.71 23.26 -2.16
N TYR A 119 -13.77 23.42 -2.96
CA TYR A 119 -14.11 22.67 -4.19
C TYR A 119 -14.14 21.13 -4.19
N LEU A 120 -14.00 20.42 -3.07
CA LEU A 120 -14.35 18.99 -2.95
C LEU A 120 -15.79 18.82 -2.44
N LYS A 121 -16.73 19.48 -3.12
CA LYS A 121 -18.11 19.65 -2.64
C LYS A 121 -18.95 18.35 -2.63
N ASN A 122 -18.45 17.26 -3.23
CA ASN A 122 -19.11 15.93 -3.21
C ASN A 122 -18.21 14.81 -2.61
N ILE A 123 -17.64 15.06 -1.43
CA ILE A 123 -17.69 14.21 -0.21
C ILE A 123 -17.05 12.80 -0.15
N HIS A 124 -16.59 12.13 -1.21
CA HIS A 124 -15.88 10.85 -0.99
C HIS A 124 -14.39 11.02 -0.63
N ASN A 125 -13.72 12.05 -1.14
CA ASN A 125 -12.26 12.13 -1.12
C ASN A 125 -11.68 13.17 -0.12
N LEU A 126 -12.43 13.59 0.90
CA LEU A 126 -11.97 14.62 1.85
C LEU A 126 -10.83 14.12 2.76
N TRP A 127 -10.72 12.80 2.94
CA TRP A 127 -9.66 12.13 3.69
C TRP A 127 -8.27 12.30 3.06
N ILE A 128 -8.19 12.55 1.75
CA ILE A 128 -6.94 12.76 1.01
C ILE A 128 -6.11 13.88 1.64
N LEU A 129 -6.74 15.00 2.03
CA LEU A 129 -6.00 16.15 2.54
C LEU A 129 -5.28 15.84 3.87
N PRO A 130 -5.93 15.25 4.90
CA PRO A 130 -5.25 14.73 6.08
C PRO A 130 -4.10 13.77 5.74
N TYR A 131 -4.30 12.82 4.83
CA TYR A 131 -3.30 11.78 4.52
C TYR A 131 -2.07 12.37 3.81
N ILE A 132 -2.28 13.20 2.79
CA ILE A 132 -1.19 13.93 2.12
C ILE A 132 -0.43 14.81 3.13
N SER A 133 -1.15 15.46 4.05
CA SER A 133 -0.52 16.30 5.09
C SER A 133 0.38 15.48 6.02
N LEU A 134 -0.08 14.29 6.44
CA LEU A 134 0.72 13.37 7.26
C LEU A 134 1.96 12.87 6.51
N ILE A 135 1.81 12.48 5.23
CA ILE A 135 2.94 12.07 4.39
C ILE A 135 3.94 13.21 4.26
N PHE A 136 3.48 14.44 4.02
CA PHE A 136 4.36 15.61 3.88
C PHE A 136 5.11 15.93 5.18
N ILE A 137 4.43 15.92 6.32
CA ILE A 137 5.05 16.11 7.64
C ILE A 137 6.08 15.01 7.90
N PHE A 138 5.78 13.76 7.57
CA PHE A 138 6.70 12.63 7.69
C PHE A 138 7.96 12.84 6.84
N LEU A 139 7.81 13.16 5.55
CA LEU A 139 8.93 13.40 4.64
C LEU A 139 9.82 14.55 5.11
N LEU A 140 9.22 15.66 5.56
CA LEU A 140 9.97 16.80 6.10
C LEU A 140 10.71 16.44 7.40
N GLY A 141 10.04 15.75 8.32
CA GLY A 141 10.59 15.37 9.63
C GLY A 141 11.73 14.35 9.52
N PHE A 142 11.65 13.43 8.56
CA PHE A 142 12.55 12.29 8.43
C PHE A 142 13.45 12.31 7.18
N HIS A 143 13.51 13.41 6.42
CA HIS A 143 14.31 13.50 5.17
C HIS A 143 15.76 13.02 5.32
N LYS A 144 16.44 13.37 6.43
CA LYS A 144 17.83 12.95 6.68
C LYS A 144 17.95 11.45 6.93
N ASP A 145 16.98 10.88 7.63
CA ASP A 145 16.95 9.46 7.97
C ASP A 145 16.57 8.62 6.74
N LEU A 146 15.65 9.13 5.91
CA LEU A 146 15.32 8.56 4.60
C LEU A 146 16.53 8.61 3.64
N TRP A 147 17.31 9.69 3.66
CA TRP A 147 18.53 9.78 2.87
C TRP A 147 19.58 8.74 3.30
N LYS A 148 19.80 8.57 4.61
CA LYS A 148 20.67 7.51 5.13
C LYS A 148 20.16 6.12 4.75
N PHE A 149 18.85 5.91 4.84
CA PHE A 149 18.22 4.66 4.41
C PHE A 149 18.52 4.37 2.93
N ALA A 150 18.36 5.36 2.05
CA ALA A 150 18.67 5.23 0.63
C ALA A 150 20.14 4.94 0.33
N GLN A 151 21.06 5.44 1.15
CA GLN A 151 22.50 5.20 1.00
C GLN A 151 22.90 3.79 1.45
N ASN A 152 22.45 3.38 2.63
CA ASN A 152 22.88 2.12 3.26
C ASN A 152 22.11 0.90 2.74
N TYR A 153 20.85 1.07 2.33
CA TYR A 153 19.98 -0.02 1.86
C TYR A 153 19.33 0.34 0.52
N ARG A 154 20.16 0.72 -0.46
CA ARG A 154 19.72 1.29 -1.74
C ARG A 154 18.67 0.44 -2.47
N GLN A 155 18.88 -0.87 -2.56
CA GLN A 155 17.94 -1.75 -3.28
C GLN A 155 16.58 -1.79 -2.58
N SER A 156 16.56 -2.06 -1.27
CA SER A 156 15.36 -2.03 -0.44
C SER A 156 14.63 -0.70 -0.56
N PHE A 157 15.34 0.41 -0.42
CA PHE A 157 14.78 1.75 -0.54
C PHE A 157 14.15 1.99 -1.92
N LEU A 158 14.81 1.59 -3.01
CA LEU A 158 14.27 1.77 -4.37
C LEU A 158 12.98 0.98 -4.59
N PHE A 159 12.93 -0.29 -4.19
CA PHE A 159 11.71 -1.09 -4.30
C PHE A 159 10.56 -0.51 -3.48
N MET A 160 10.85 -0.06 -2.25
CA MET A 160 9.86 0.60 -1.39
C MET A 160 9.39 1.93 -1.97
N ALA A 161 10.29 2.76 -2.51
CA ALA A 161 9.94 4.05 -3.08
C ALA A 161 9.09 3.90 -4.36
N ILE A 162 9.45 2.95 -5.24
CA ILE A 162 8.67 2.63 -6.44
C ILE A 162 7.31 2.06 -6.04
N GLY A 163 7.28 1.12 -5.09
CA GLY A 163 6.04 0.52 -4.59
C GLY A 163 5.11 1.57 -3.97
N PHE A 164 5.65 2.49 -3.16
CA PHE A 164 4.88 3.59 -2.58
C PHE A 164 4.36 4.57 -3.63
N PHE A 165 5.14 4.85 -4.66
CA PHE A 165 4.68 5.67 -5.78
C PHE A 165 3.52 4.99 -6.54
N ILE A 166 3.63 3.69 -6.83
CA ILE A 166 2.58 2.91 -7.50
C ILE A 166 1.33 2.82 -6.62
N PHE A 167 1.50 2.59 -5.31
CA PHE A 167 0.40 2.54 -4.34
C PHE A 167 -0.38 3.87 -4.32
N ILE A 168 0.32 5.00 -4.21
CA ILE A 168 -0.31 6.33 -4.25
C ILE A 168 -0.96 6.61 -5.61
N LEU A 169 -0.31 6.19 -6.70
CA LEU A 169 -0.84 6.35 -8.05
C LEU A 169 -2.08 5.48 -8.28
N GLY A 170 -2.23 4.35 -7.59
CA GLY A 170 -3.49 3.60 -7.55
C GLY A 170 -4.56 4.47 -6.90
N GLY A 171 -4.57 4.55 -5.57
CA GLY A 171 -5.63 5.22 -4.82
C GLY A 171 -5.87 6.68 -5.21
N LEU A 172 -4.87 7.56 -5.11
CA LEU A 172 -5.14 8.99 -5.28
C LEU A 172 -5.49 9.39 -6.71
N PHE A 173 -4.85 8.80 -7.72
CA PHE A 173 -5.08 9.23 -9.11
C PHE A 173 -6.37 8.65 -9.66
N PHE A 174 -6.67 7.37 -9.42
CA PHE A 174 -7.90 6.74 -9.89
C PHE A 174 -9.11 7.30 -9.13
N GLU A 175 -9.05 7.48 -7.80
CA GLU A 175 -10.15 8.08 -7.05
C GLU A 175 -10.49 9.53 -7.53
N ILE A 176 -9.50 10.32 -7.99
CA ILE A 176 -9.73 11.63 -8.62
C ILE A 176 -10.30 11.51 -10.03
N LEU A 177 -9.78 10.58 -10.83
CA LEU A 177 -10.20 10.36 -12.23
C LEU A 177 -11.64 9.83 -12.27
N SER A 178 -11.95 8.82 -11.45
CA SER A 178 -13.27 8.26 -11.26
C SER A 178 -14.28 9.34 -10.88
N TYR A 179 -13.92 10.22 -9.94
CA TYR A 179 -14.77 11.35 -9.55
C TYR A 179 -15.05 12.33 -10.69
N GLN A 180 -14.02 12.71 -11.46
CA GLN A 180 -14.14 13.77 -12.47
C GLN A 180 -14.84 13.31 -13.76
N PHE A 181 -14.74 12.03 -14.10
CA PHE A 181 -15.19 11.51 -15.40
C PHE A 181 -16.30 10.48 -15.33
N LEU A 182 -16.54 9.83 -14.18
CA LEU A 182 -17.42 8.66 -14.08
C LEU A 182 -18.62 8.85 -13.14
N ILE A 183 -18.70 9.98 -12.42
CA ILE A 183 -19.91 10.32 -11.64
C ILE A 183 -21.05 10.69 -12.60
N GLY A 184 -22.02 9.78 -12.74
CA GLY A 184 -23.27 10.00 -13.49
C GLY A 184 -23.51 9.00 -14.62
N THR A 185 -22.53 8.18 -14.99
CA THR A 185 -22.74 6.99 -15.82
C THR A 185 -23.23 5.85 -14.93
N ALA A 186 -24.32 5.17 -15.31
CA ALA A 186 -24.70 3.91 -14.67
C ALA A 186 -23.49 2.96 -14.69
N ARG A 187 -23.37 2.02 -13.73
CA ARG A 187 -22.27 1.03 -13.65
C ARG A 187 -21.92 0.47 -15.03
N ASP A 188 -20.94 1.10 -15.66
CA ASP A 188 -20.48 0.81 -17.00
C ASP A 188 -19.19 0.02 -16.85
N LEU A 189 -18.94 -0.92 -17.75
CA LEU A 189 -17.72 -1.74 -17.77
C LEU A 189 -16.44 -0.90 -17.61
N LEU A 190 -16.46 0.37 -18.06
CA LEU A 190 -15.34 1.30 -17.93
C LEU A 190 -15.06 1.69 -16.47
N TYR A 191 -16.09 1.86 -15.64
CA TYR A 191 -15.94 2.08 -14.19
C TYR A 191 -15.36 0.84 -13.51
N ASP A 192 -15.87 -0.35 -13.81
CA ASP A 192 -15.33 -1.59 -13.22
C ASP A 192 -13.87 -1.85 -13.63
N CYS A 193 -13.49 -1.50 -14.87
CA CYS A 193 -12.10 -1.57 -15.33
C CYS A 193 -11.21 -0.60 -14.56
N GLU A 194 -11.68 0.62 -14.35
CA GLU A 194 -10.98 1.70 -13.67
C GLU A 194 -10.71 1.34 -12.20
N VAL A 195 -11.76 0.91 -11.50
CA VAL A 195 -11.70 0.38 -10.13
C VAL A 195 -10.79 -0.86 -10.03
N THR A 196 -10.86 -1.79 -10.99
CA THR A 196 -9.95 -2.95 -10.99
C THR A 196 -8.49 -2.55 -11.19
N MET A 197 -8.23 -1.51 -12.00
CA MET A 197 -6.87 -0.98 -12.17
C MET A 197 -6.37 -0.29 -10.91
N GLU A 198 -7.23 0.46 -10.22
CA GLU A 198 -6.94 1.09 -8.93
C GLU A 198 -6.47 0.04 -7.92
N GLU A 199 -7.33 -0.95 -7.61
CA GLU A 199 -7.00 -2.01 -6.65
C GLU A 199 -5.74 -2.77 -7.02
N PHE A 200 -5.58 -3.10 -8.31
CA PHE A 200 -4.40 -3.82 -8.79
C PHE A 200 -3.11 -3.02 -8.55
N LEU A 201 -3.12 -1.71 -8.84
CA LEU A 201 -1.96 -0.86 -8.61
C LEU A 201 -1.65 -0.73 -7.11
N GLU A 202 -2.67 -0.58 -6.26
CA GLU A 202 -2.47 -0.54 -4.81
C GLU A 202 -1.85 -1.84 -4.29
N MET A 203 -2.41 -3.00 -4.63
CA MET A 203 -1.86 -4.30 -4.22
C MET A 203 -0.44 -4.53 -4.75
N SER A 204 -0.18 -4.21 -6.01
CA SER A 204 1.16 -4.32 -6.61
C SER A 204 2.16 -3.37 -5.95
N GLY A 205 1.74 -2.16 -5.61
CA GLY A 205 2.54 -1.20 -4.84
C GLY A 205 2.91 -1.77 -3.47
N ALA A 206 1.93 -2.32 -2.74
CA ALA A 206 2.15 -2.99 -1.46
C ALA A 206 3.09 -4.21 -1.59
N SER A 207 2.93 -5.03 -2.64
CA SER A 207 3.83 -6.16 -2.94
C SER A 207 5.29 -5.73 -3.13
N LEU A 208 5.54 -4.62 -3.83
CA LEU A 208 6.89 -4.09 -4.01
C LEU A 208 7.48 -3.52 -2.72
N ILE A 209 6.65 -2.85 -1.90
CA ILE A 209 7.07 -2.39 -0.57
C ILE A 209 7.42 -3.58 0.32
N LEU A 210 6.61 -4.63 0.31
CA LEU A 210 6.85 -5.86 1.05
C LEU A 210 8.16 -6.52 0.60
N TYR A 211 8.37 -6.64 -0.70
CA TYR A 211 9.62 -7.17 -1.25
C TYR A 211 10.84 -6.33 -0.81
N GLY A 212 10.77 -5.01 -0.93
CA GLY A 212 11.82 -4.11 -0.44
C GLY A 212 12.07 -4.23 1.07
N THR A 213 11.01 -4.44 1.86
CA THR A 213 11.11 -4.67 3.30
C THR A 213 11.80 -6.00 3.61
N LEU A 214 11.45 -7.07 2.89
CA LEU A 214 12.09 -8.39 3.04
C LEU A 214 13.58 -8.35 2.71
N LEU A 215 14.00 -7.56 1.71
CA LEU A 215 15.41 -7.39 1.37
C LEU A 215 16.25 -6.87 2.56
N LEU A 216 15.67 -6.13 3.50
CA LEU A 216 16.37 -5.68 4.72
C LEU A 216 16.77 -6.83 5.66
N PHE A 217 16.18 -8.00 5.49
CA PHE A 217 16.49 -9.18 6.29
C PHE A 217 17.57 -10.07 5.66
N LEU A 218 18.04 -9.74 4.44
CA LEU A 218 19.19 -10.41 3.85
C LEU A 218 20.48 -9.96 4.54
N PRO A 219 21.47 -10.85 4.71
CA PRO A 219 22.81 -10.45 5.12
C PRO A 219 23.39 -9.47 4.10
N ASP A 220 24.12 -8.45 4.57
CA ASP A 220 24.93 -7.63 3.67
C ASP A 220 25.93 -8.52 2.93
N ASN A 221 25.97 -8.43 1.60
CA ASN A 221 26.96 -9.11 0.76
C ASN A 221 28.41 -8.66 1.05
N ASN A 222 28.62 -7.72 1.97
CA ASN A 222 29.92 -7.26 2.45
C ASN A 222 30.55 -8.19 3.51
N GLU A 223 29.84 -9.23 3.98
CA GLU A 223 30.37 -10.25 4.91
C GLU A 223 30.53 -11.64 4.26
N LEU A 224 30.79 -11.71 2.94
CA LEU A 224 31.36 -12.93 2.36
C LEU A 224 32.90 -12.81 2.37
N PRO A 225 33.64 -13.69 3.08
CA PRO A 225 35.10 -13.71 3.05
C PRO A 225 35.66 -14.05 1.66
#